data_AF-A0A8J6AVU8-F1
#
_entry.id   AF-A0A8J6AVU8-F1
#
_cell.length_a   1.000
_cell.length_b   1.000
_cell.length_c   1.000
_cell.angle_alpha   90.00
_cell.angle_beta   90.00
_cell.angle_gamma   90.00
#
_symmetry.space_group_name_H-M   'P 1'
#
loop_
_entity.id
_entity.type
_entity.pdbx_description
1 polymer ?
#
loop_
_entity_poly.entity_id
_entity_poly.type
_entity_poly.pdbx_seq_one_letter_code
_entity_poly.pdbx_strand_id
1 'polypeptide(L)'
;MWQGEDNAVADALSRCCFLTTDDIPEDARAILRTLHGGSAGHPSARIIRRLATPAQRETIDPYIDVFVRTCPACLKTRQIQARQTAWHSTQRVEPFETVQLDTIGPLPESTRGNRYIITIIDSFTKYVDLVPVRDTSADSAAQALLAFAGRFGIPQEIHTDGGSQYRNKLMEKLTSELTLKHHIATAYHPQSSGIVERANGTAVRVLRKLMMEAESNEWQRWLYMAQFLVNSAPHRTLGGISPLEALLGISPRHLKTPRSYTDPERASTALASHIEALGRIRALSKHAVEEYNAAKRRGDHFKTTHRWKPHEFAFIIPSRKPQKLSPFLRGPLKVLGRGEDPNVYRLKDLITKKVVHIHGERMIAAPVSPEAALKMAALDHDELVVEAILDHDLRKEPGLIKILWAGFERSEATWEPLDAENRQLVALDSYLLTLPPDERSKLEKRL
;
A
#
# COMPACT_ATOMS: atom_id res chain seq x y z
N MET A 1 35.81 -12.42 23.58
CA MET A 1 34.87 -13.55 23.72
C MET A 1 33.62 -13.02 24.40
N TRP A 2 32.69 -12.49 23.61
CA TRP A 2 31.25 -12.37 23.89
C TRP A 2 30.61 -12.32 22.50
N GLN A 3 30.16 -13.48 22.02
CA GLN A 3 29.45 -13.65 20.75
C GLN A 3 28.04 -13.09 20.92
N GLY A 4 27.65 -12.13 20.08
CA GLY A 4 26.27 -11.67 19.96
C GLY A 4 25.59 -12.35 18.79
N GLU A 5 25.29 -13.65 18.92
CA GLU A 5 24.55 -14.42 17.90
C GLU A 5 23.01 -14.26 18.02
N ASP A 6 22.51 -13.56 19.05
CA ASP A 6 21.06 -13.45 19.34
C ASP A 6 20.46 -12.03 19.19
N ASN A 7 21.10 -11.12 18.46
CA ASN A 7 20.47 -9.82 18.16
C ASN A 7 19.49 -9.96 16.98
N ALA A 8 18.31 -10.53 17.25
CA ALA A 8 17.14 -10.35 16.42
C ALA A 8 16.84 -8.85 16.31
N VAL A 9 16.74 -8.33 15.08
CA VAL A 9 16.25 -6.95 14.84
C VAL A 9 14.85 -6.86 15.44
N ALA A 10 14.73 -6.13 16.55
CA ALA A 10 13.47 -5.94 17.25
C ALA A 10 12.40 -5.42 16.28
N ASP A 11 11.45 -6.27 15.93
CA ASP A 11 10.24 -5.84 15.25
C ASP A 11 9.32 -5.14 16.26
N ALA A 12 8.43 -4.28 15.80
CA ALA A 12 7.44 -3.64 16.67
C ALA A 12 6.42 -4.65 17.28
N LEU A 13 6.58 -5.96 17.06
CA LEU A 13 5.78 -7.04 17.64
C LEU A 13 6.45 -7.68 18.86
N SER A 14 7.77 -7.52 19.04
CA SER A 14 8.51 -8.09 20.18
C SER A 14 8.48 -7.21 21.44
N ARG A 15 7.75 -6.08 21.40
CA ARG A 15 7.43 -5.25 22.58
C ARG A 15 5.95 -4.88 22.60
N CYS A 16 5.06 -5.82 22.86
CA CYS A 16 3.69 -5.48 23.27
C CYS A 16 3.14 -6.62 24.13
N CYS A 17 2.66 -6.24 25.31
CA CYS A 17 2.01 -7.07 26.31
C CYS A 17 0.86 -7.91 25.73
N PHE A 18 0.59 -9.03 26.40
CA PHE A 18 -0.45 -10.04 26.13
C PHE A 18 -1.91 -9.53 26.29
N LEU A 19 -2.22 -8.30 25.91
CA LEU A 19 -3.57 -7.73 26.02
C LEU A 19 -4.33 -7.90 24.70
N THR A 20 -5.43 -8.62 24.76
CA THR A 20 -6.43 -8.76 23.69
C THR A 20 -7.54 -7.71 23.86
N THR A 21 -8.42 -7.55 22.87
CA THR A 21 -9.58 -6.63 22.97
C THR A 21 -10.52 -6.97 24.12
N ASP A 22 -10.50 -8.23 24.55
CA ASP A 22 -11.38 -8.77 25.56
C ASP A 22 -10.87 -8.40 26.98
N ASP A 23 -9.59 -8.03 27.09
CA ASP A 23 -8.95 -7.57 28.32
C ASP A 23 -9.15 -6.07 28.60
N ILE A 24 -9.92 -5.36 27.77
CA ILE A 24 -10.21 -3.92 27.94
C ILE A 24 -11.45 -3.75 28.85
N PRO A 25 -11.31 -3.14 30.04
CA PRO A 25 -12.43 -2.84 30.93
C PRO A 25 -13.50 -1.97 30.25
N GLU A 26 -14.77 -2.16 30.62
CA GLU A 26 -15.91 -1.51 29.93
C GLU A 26 -15.91 0.02 30.09
N ASP A 27 -15.42 0.54 31.22
CA ASP A 27 -15.22 1.97 31.47
C ASP A 27 -14.14 2.56 30.54
N ALA A 28 -13.00 1.87 30.39
CA ALA A 28 -11.96 2.24 29.42
C ALA A 28 -12.49 2.17 27.98
N ARG A 29 -13.25 1.13 27.65
CA ARG A 29 -13.85 0.91 26.33
C ARG A 29 -14.84 2.02 25.96
N ALA A 30 -15.68 2.47 26.91
CA ALA A 30 -16.62 3.56 26.70
C ALA A 30 -15.89 4.87 26.34
N ILE A 31 -14.85 5.23 27.11
CA ILE A 31 -14.04 6.44 26.84
C ILE A 31 -13.36 6.35 25.47
N LEU A 32 -12.77 5.19 25.16
CA LEU A 32 -12.10 4.95 23.88
C LEU A 32 -13.07 5.01 22.70
N ARG A 33 -14.29 4.47 22.82
CA ARG A 33 -15.34 4.57 21.80
C ARG A 33 -15.71 6.03 21.52
N THR A 34 -15.85 6.87 22.55
CA THR A 34 -16.16 8.30 22.38
C THR A 34 -15.02 9.08 21.73
N LEU A 35 -13.77 8.83 22.13
CA LEU A 35 -12.61 9.58 21.63
C LEU A 35 -12.10 9.08 20.26
N HIS A 36 -12.45 7.85 19.86
CA HIS A 36 -11.98 7.24 18.62
C HIS A 36 -13.10 7.07 17.57
N GLY A 37 -14.30 6.68 17.98
CA GLY A 37 -15.41 6.33 17.09
C GLY A 37 -16.26 7.51 16.61
N GLY A 38 -17.25 7.20 15.77
CA GLY A 38 -18.27 8.15 15.33
C GLY A 38 -17.70 9.44 14.72
N SER A 39 -18.23 10.57 15.17
CA SER A 39 -17.83 11.91 14.71
C SER A 39 -16.40 12.32 15.10
N ALA A 40 -15.73 11.58 15.99
CA ALA A 40 -14.33 11.86 16.33
C ALA A 40 -13.36 11.54 15.17
N GLY A 41 -13.78 10.71 14.21
CA GLY A 41 -13.05 10.51 12.95
C GLY A 41 -11.84 9.58 13.04
N HIS A 42 -11.86 8.58 13.93
CA HIS A 42 -10.82 7.56 14.06
C HIS A 42 -9.38 8.11 14.26
N PRO A 43 -9.16 9.04 15.20
CA PRO A 43 -7.85 9.60 15.47
C PRO A 43 -6.86 8.54 15.98
N SER A 44 -5.58 8.74 15.65
CA SER A 44 -4.49 7.88 16.15
C SER A 44 -4.38 7.91 17.67
N ALA A 45 -3.78 6.85 18.26
CA ALA A 45 -3.51 6.78 19.70
C ALA A 45 -2.80 8.04 20.25
N ARG A 46 -1.89 8.63 19.46
CA ARG A 46 -1.19 9.88 19.83
C ARG A 46 -2.14 11.06 19.97
N ILE A 47 -3.16 11.16 19.12
CA ILE A 47 -4.16 12.23 19.18
C ILE A 47 -5.13 11.97 20.34
N ILE A 48 -5.57 10.73 20.54
CA ILE A 48 -6.42 10.35 21.68
C ILE A 48 -5.75 10.73 23.00
N ARG A 49 -4.45 10.43 23.17
CA ARG A 49 -3.68 10.83 24.37
C ARG A 49 -3.71 12.34 24.61
N ARG A 50 -3.74 13.16 23.55
CA ARG A 50 -3.80 14.63 23.66
C ARG A 50 -5.21 15.14 23.97
N LEU A 51 -6.25 14.47 23.48
CA LEU A 51 -7.65 14.87 23.68
C LEU A 51 -8.20 14.41 25.05
N ALA A 52 -7.71 13.27 25.56
CA ALA A 52 -8.12 12.74 26.86
C ALA A 52 -7.69 13.66 28.01
N THR A 53 -8.59 13.86 28.98
CA THR A 53 -8.28 14.52 30.25
C THR A 53 -7.27 13.69 31.06
N PRO A 54 -6.58 14.28 32.06
CA PRO A 54 -5.65 13.52 32.90
C PRO A 54 -6.27 12.27 33.52
N ALA A 55 -7.48 12.38 34.08
CA ALA A 55 -8.21 11.27 34.68
C ALA A 55 -8.58 10.19 33.65
N GLN A 56 -9.06 10.59 32.46
CA GLN A 56 -9.35 9.63 31.39
C GLN A 56 -8.08 8.90 30.92
N ARG A 57 -6.94 9.60 30.86
CA ARG A 57 -5.67 9.03 30.43
C ARG A 57 -5.20 7.91 31.36
N GLU A 58 -5.35 8.08 32.68
CA GLU A 58 -5.02 7.03 33.66
C GLU A 58 -5.80 5.73 33.37
N THR A 59 -7.07 5.84 33.00
CA THR A 59 -7.92 4.68 32.67
C THR A 59 -7.58 4.04 31.33
N ILE A 60 -7.31 4.84 30.29
CA ILE A 60 -7.24 4.31 28.90
C ILE A 60 -5.82 4.01 28.41
N ASP A 61 -4.77 4.64 28.94
CA ASP A 61 -3.40 4.58 28.37
C ASP A 61 -2.86 3.14 28.15
N PRO A 62 -3.13 2.16 29.04
CA PRO A 62 -2.73 0.76 28.81
C PRO A 62 -3.40 0.11 27.59
N TYR A 63 -4.56 0.61 27.17
CA TYR A 63 -5.44 -0.04 26.19
C TYR A 63 -5.52 0.71 24.84
N ILE A 64 -5.13 1.98 24.77
CA ILE A 64 -5.32 2.83 23.56
C ILE A 64 -4.72 2.17 22.31
N ASP A 65 -3.47 1.70 22.40
CA ASP A 65 -2.77 1.13 21.25
C ASP A 65 -3.42 -0.18 20.78
N VAL A 66 -3.87 -1.02 21.71
CA VAL A 66 -4.59 -2.26 21.39
C VAL A 66 -5.92 -1.93 20.73
N PHE A 67 -6.70 -1.01 21.29
CA PHE A 67 -8.01 -0.60 20.78
C PHE A 67 -7.92 -0.01 19.36
N VAL A 68 -7.00 0.93 19.13
CA VAL A 68 -6.82 1.55 17.80
C VAL A 68 -6.34 0.53 16.76
N ARG A 69 -5.45 -0.40 17.16
CA ARG A 69 -4.92 -1.45 16.25
C ARG A 69 -5.94 -2.53 15.91
N THR A 70 -6.95 -2.72 16.75
CA THR A 70 -8.01 -3.73 16.58
C THR A 70 -9.33 -3.13 16.08
N CYS A 71 -9.39 -1.80 15.93
CA CYS A 71 -10.57 -1.12 15.42
C CYS A 71 -10.93 -1.60 14.00
N PRO A 72 -12.18 -2.09 13.78
CA PRO A 72 -12.68 -2.53 12.48
C PRO A 72 -12.46 -1.54 11.33
N ALA A 73 -12.87 -0.29 11.53
CA ALA A 73 -12.81 0.75 10.51
C ALA A 73 -11.36 1.07 10.14
N CYS A 74 -10.49 1.25 11.14
CA CYS A 74 -9.06 1.51 10.92
C CYS A 74 -8.38 0.32 10.24
N LEU A 75 -8.70 -0.92 10.62
CA LEU A 75 -8.12 -2.11 10.00
C LEU A 75 -8.52 -2.24 8.53
N LYS A 76 -9.80 -2.09 8.20
CA LYS A 76 -10.31 -2.21 6.83
C LYS A 76 -9.89 -1.07 5.91
N THR A 77 -9.75 0.15 6.45
CA THR A 77 -9.29 1.34 5.70
C THR A 77 -7.78 1.53 5.76
N ARG A 78 -7.07 0.67 6.48
CA ARG A 78 -5.61 0.70 6.51
C ARG A 78 -5.10 0.46 5.11
N GLN A 79 -4.52 1.51 4.52
CA GLN A 79 -3.66 1.31 3.39
C GLN A 79 -2.48 0.50 3.89
N ILE A 80 -2.41 -0.76 3.46
CA ILE A 80 -1.17 -1.50 3.59
C ILE A 80 -0.22 -0.78 2.65
N GLN A 81 0.57 0.12 3.23
CA GLN A 81 1.91 0.29 2.72
C GLN A 81 2.43 -1.13 2.70
N ALA A 82 2.72 -1.64 1.51
CA ALA A 82 3.52 -2.84 1.42
C ALA A 82 4.63 -2.60 2.46
N ARG A 83 4.68 -3.42 3.52
CA ARG A 83 5.93 -3.52 4.28
C ARG A 83 7.00 -3.60 3.19
N GLN A 84 8.18 -3.02 3.39
CA GLN A 84 9.28 -3.32 2.49
C GLN A 84 9.58 -4.83 2.62
N THR A 85 8.74 -5.67 2.01
CA THR A 85 8.68 -7.13 2.12
C THR A 85 9.40 -7.78 0.96
N ALA A 86 9.86 -6.97 0.02
CA ALA A 86 10.95 -7.37 -0.82
C ALA A 86 12.08 -6.38 -0.62
N TRP A 87 13.21 -6.92 -0.18
CA TRP A 87 14.48 -6.55 -0.73
C TRP A 87 14.31 -6.62 -2.26
N HIS A 88 13.94 -5.52 -2.90
CA HIS A 88 14.08 -5.38 -4.34
C HIS A 88 15.09 -4.27 -4.47
N SER A 89 16.36 -4.64 -4.61
CA SER A 89 17.31 -3.69 -5.11
C SER A 89 17.01 -3.48 -6.59
N THR A 90 16.28 -2.41 -6.89
CA THR A 90 16.35 -1.79 -8.22
C THR A 90 17.72 -1.16 -8.45
N GLN A 91 18.62 -1.15 -7.46
CA GLN A 91 19.95 -0.61 -7.69
C GLN A 91 20.67 -1.51 -8.69
N ARG A 92 21.27 -0.85 -9.66
CA ARG A 92 22.14 -1.44 -10.67
C ARG A 92 23.52 -0.89 -10.46
N VAL A 93 24.52 -1.52 -11.05
CA VAL A 93 25.92 -1.08 -10.89
C VAL A 93 26.40 -0.27 -12.10
N GLU A 94 25.64 -0.33 -13.20
CA GLU A 94 25.95 0.38 -14.43
C GLU A 94 24.77 1.22 -14.94
N PRO A 95 25.04 2.38 -15.58
CA PRO A 95 24.01 3.12 -16.29
C PRO A 95 23.34 2.25 -17.34
N PHE A 96 22.01 2.34 -17.42
CA PHE A 96 21.19 1.69 -18.44
C PHE A 96 21.22 0.15 -18.40
N GLU A 97 21.78 -0.47 -17.36
CA GLU A 97 21.59 -1.90 -17.10
C GLU A 97 20.10 -2.24 -16.96
N THR A 98 19.35 -1.37 -16.26
CA THR A 98 17.90 -1.50 -16.16
C THR A 98 17.21 -0.16 -16.17
N VAL A 99 16.26 -0.01 -17.09
CA VAL A 99 15.41 1.18 -17.17
C VAL A 99 13.96 0.82 -16.85
N GLN A 100 13.23 1.76 -16.24
CA GLN A 100 11.81 1.62 -15.97
C GLN A 100 11.01 2.57 -16.87
N LEU A 101 9.93 2.07 -17.46
CA LEU A 101 9.03 2.87 -18.30
C LEU A 101 7.66 2.97 -17.65
N ASP A 102 7.08 4.17 -17.74
CA ASP A 102 5.71 4.46 -17.34
C ASP A 102 5.13 5.55 -18.24
N THR A 103 3.81 5.72 -18.24
CA THR A 103 3.11 6.70 -19.05
C THR A 103 2.38 7.72 -18.18
N ILE A 104 2.69 9.00 -18.37
CA ILE A 104 1.97 10.12 -17.76
C ILE A 104 0.86 10.57 -18.73
N GLY A 105 -0.38 10.62 -18.25
CA GLY A 105 -1.48 11.25 -18.96
C GLY A 105 -2.85 10.66 -18.62
N PRO A 106 -3.90 11.07 -19.35
CA PRO A 106 -3.88 12.08 -20.40
C PRO A 106 -3.61 13.50 -19.86
N LEU A 107 -2.89 14.30 -20.64
CA LEU A 107 -2.65 15.73 -20.45
C LEU A 107 -3.49 16.54 -21.47
N PRO A 108 -3.68 17.86 -21.27
CA PRO A 108 -4.22 18.73 -22.31
C PRO A 108 -3.43 18.55 -23.61
N GLU A 109 -4.12 18.56 -24.74
CA GLU A 109 -3.46 18.39 -26.04
C GLU A 109 -2.51 19.55 -26.31
N SER A 110 -1.26 19.23 -26.66
CA SER A 110 -0.27 20.23 -27.04
C SER A 110 -0.48 20.72 -28.47
N THR A 111 0.17 21.82 -28.84
CA THR A 111 0.19 22.33 -30.22
C THR A 111 0.69 21.32 -31.27
N ARG A 112 1.42 20.26 -30.85
CA ARG A 112 1.89 19.19 -31.75
C ARG A 112 1.03 17.92 -31.68
N GLY A 113 -0.12 17.98 -31.02
CA GLY A 113 -1.08 16.88 -30.87
C GLY A 113 -0.67 15.82 -29.83
N ASN A 114 0.29 16.12 -28.95
CA ASN A 114 0.71 15.17 -27.92
C ASN A 114 -0.18 15.30 -26.68
N ARG A 115 -0.52 14.15 -26.07
CA ARG A 115 -1.40 14.06 -24.90
C ARG A 115 -0.81 13.23 -23.76
N TYR A 116 0.31 12.57 -24.01
CA TYR A 116 0.96 11.70 -23.03
C TYR A 116 2.47 11.94 -23.03
N ILE A 117 3.12 11.53 -21.96
CA ILE A 117 4.58 11.50 -21.85
C ILE A 117 4.96 10.08 -21.46
N ILE A 118 5.82 9.44 -22.24
CA ILE A 118 6.50 8.21 -21.81
C ILE A 118 7.73 8.63 -21.02
N THR A 119 7.76 8.23 -19.76
CA THR A 119 8.91 8.45 -18.89
C THR A 119 9.77 7.21 -18.89
N ILE A 120 11.07 7.37 -19.14
CA ILE A 120 12.06 6.30 -19.07
C ILE A 120 13.07 6.72 -18.00
N ILE A 121 13.20 5.97 -16.92
CA ILE A 121 14.15 6.26 -15.84
C ILE A 121 15.20 5.16 -15.70
N ASP A 122 16.46 5.56 -15.67
CA ASP A 122 17.56 4.65 -15.37
C ASP A 122 17.62 4.29 -13.88
N SER A 123 17.75 3.00 -13.58
CA SER A 123 17.72 2.51 -12.21
C SER A 123 19.03 2.76 -11.45
N PHE A 124 20.14 3.03 -12.14
CA PHE A 124 21.41 3.41 -11.50
C PHE A 124 21.51 4.93 -11.30
N THR A 125 21.69 5.67 -12.39
CA THR A 125 21.91 7.13 -12.41
C THR A 125 20.68 7.93 -12.06
N LYS A 126 19.49 7.32 -12.01
CA LYS A 126 18.19 8.02 -11.83
C LYS A 126 17.90 9.04 -12.94
N TYR A 127 18.62 8.96 -14.06
CA TYR A 127 18.39 9.84 -15.19
C TYR A 127 16.99 9.61 -15.74
N VAL A 128 16.23 10.69 -15.87
CA VAL A 128 14.85 10.70 -16.37
C VAL A 128 14.86 11.18 -17.81
N ASP A 129 14.25 10.43 -18.69
CA ASP A 129 13.98 10.81 -20.06
C ASP A 129 12.47 10.93 -20.29
N LEU A 130 12.03 12.05 -20.87
CA LEU A 130 10.64 12.39 -21.08
C LEU A 130 10.33 12.51 -22.57
N VAL A 131 9.58 11.54 -23.11
CA VAL A 131 9.23 11.48 -24.53
C VAL A 131 7.76 11.83 -24.72
N PRO A 132 7.41 12.94 -25.40
CA PRO A 132 6.02 13.30 -25.66
C PRO A 132 5.43 12.39 -26.74
N VAL A 133 4.23 11.87 -26.52
CA VAL A 133 3.51 11.00 -27.47
C VAL A 133 2.03 11.38 -27.58
N ARG A 134 1.42 11.04 -28.72
CA ARG A 134 0.01 11.36 -29.05
C ARG A 134 -1.00 10.46 -28.36
N ASP A 135 -0.61 9.21 -28.15
CA ASP A 135 -1.45 8.15 -27.61
C ASP A 135 -0.64 7.15 -26.79
N THR A 136 -1.34 6.23 -26.15
CA THR A 136 -0.77 5.09 -25.43
C THR A 136 -0.79 3.84 -26.31
N SER A 137 -0.45 3.97 -27.60
CA SER A 137 -0.33 2.80 -28.48
C SER A 137 1.01 2.08 -28.27
N ALA A 138 1.05 0.81 -28.69
CA ALA A 138 2.28 0.03 -28.72
C ALA A 138 3.36 0.66 -29.62
N ASP A 139 2.94 1.27 -30.73
CA ASP A 139 3.85 1.94 -31.67
C ASP A 139 4.51 3.15 -31.02
N SER A 140 3.74 4.04 -30.38
CA SER A 140 4.26 5.16 -29.60
C SER A 140 5.27 4.72 -28.54
N ALA A 141 5.00 3.61 -27.83
CA ALA A 141 5.93 3.06 -26.84
C ALA A 141 7.21 2.49 -27.46
N ALA A 142 7.10 1.75 -28.57
CA ALA A 142 8.22 1.21 -29.32
C ALA A 142 9.13 2.33 -29.85
N GLN A 143 8.56 3.38 -30.44
CA GLN A 143 9.30 4.53 -30.96
C GLN A 143 10.02 5.29 -29.84
N ALA A 144 9.39 5.48 -28.67
CA ALA A 144 10.04 6.09 -27.52
C ALA A 144 11.24 5.27 -27.03
N LEU A 145 11.10 3.95 -26.97
CA LEU A 145 12.19 3.05 -26.59
C LEU A 145 13.34 3.06 -27.61
N LEU A 146 13.02 3.06 -28.91
CA LEU A 146 14.03 3.17 -29.97
C LEU A 146 14.76 4.51 -29.94
N ALA A 147 14.04 5.61 -29.72
CA ALA A 147 14.63 6.94 -29.57
C ALA A 147 15.55 7.03 -28.33
N PHE A 148 15.21 6.34 -27.25
CA PHE A 148 16.09 6.17 -26.09
C PHE A 148 17.33 5.34 -26.44
N ALA A 149 17.14 4.18 -27.05
CA ALA A 149 18.23 3.28 -27.43
C ALA A 149 19.21 3.96 -28.40
N GLY A 150 18.72 4.78 -29.34
CA GLY A 150 19.55 5.54 -30.26
C GLY A 150 20.41 6.63 -29.61
N ARG A 151 20.06 7.09 -28.40
CA ARG A 151 20.83 8.11 -27.66
C ARG A 151 21.80 7.53 -26.66
N PHE A 152 21.43 6.43 -26.01
CA PHE A 152 22.13 5.91 -24.84
C PHE A 152 22.65 4.48 -25.01
N GLY A 153 22.28 3.81 -26.11
CA GLY A 153 22.48 2.38 -26.29
C GLY A 153 21.30 1.56 -25.78
N ILE A 154 21.30 0.27 -26.12
CA ILE A 154 20.24 -0.66 -25.74
C ILE A 154 20.44 -1.06 -24.27
N PRO A 155 19.43 -0.87 -23.39
CA PRO A 155 19.52 -1.33 -22.02
C PRO A 155 19.52 -2.86 -21.93
N GLN A 156 20.02 -3.45 -20.85
CA GLN A 156 19.96 -4.92 -20.70
C GLN A 156 18.53 -5.40 -20.37
N GLU A 157 17.83 -4.64 -19.53
CA GLU A 157 16.49 -4.97 -19.06
C GLU A 157 15.58 -3.73 -19.04
N ILE A 158 14.33 -3.89 -19.46
CA ILE A 158 13.28 -2.88 -19.28
C ILE A 158 12.21 -3.40 -18.32
N HIS A 159 11.73 -2.51 -17.45
CA HIS A 159 10.66 -2.78 -16.52
C HIS A 159 9.47 -1.88 -16.83
N THR A 160 8.30 -2.46 -17.09
CA THR A 160 7.09 -1.69 -17.41
C THR A 160 5.94 -2.14 -16.53
N ASP A 161 4.87 -1.35 -16.49
CA ASP A 161 3.60 -1.83 -15.95
C ASP A 161 2.92 -2.83 -16.91
N GLY A 162 1.76 -3.34 -16.49
CA GLY A 162 0.93 -4.25 -17.28
C GLY A 162 0.07 -3.56 -18.35
N GLY A 163 0.36 -2.31 -18.72
CA GLY A 163 -0.36 -1.56 -19.73
C GLY A 163 -0.32 -2.25 -21.10
N SER A 164 -1.41 -2.15 -21.86
CA SER A 164 -1.52 -2.79 -23.19
C SER A 164 -0.49 -2.27 -24.20
N GLN A 165 0.01 -1.05 -24.01
CA GLN A 165 1.08 -0.47 -24.82
C GLN A 165 2.43 -1.18 -24.64
N TYR A 166 2.65 -1.79 -23.48
CA TYR A 166 3.87 -2.56 -23.20
C TYR A 166 3.64 -4.06 -23.38
N ARG A 167 2.44 -4.57 -23.11
CA ARG A 167 2.09 -5.99 -23.24
C ARG A 167 1.40 -6.30 -24.56
N ASN A 168 2.18 -6.50 -25.62
CA ASN A 168 1.67 -6.84 -26.95
C ASN A 168 2.77 -7.47 -27.83
N LYS A 169 2.37 -8.07 -28.96
CA LYS A 169 3.27 -8.75 -29.90
C LYS A 169 4.36 -7.84 -30.51
N LEU A 170 4.08 -6.55 -30.68
CA LEU A 170 5.06 -5.59 -31.21
C LEU A 170 6.21 -5.42 -30.21
N MET A 171 5.89 -5.21 -28.94
CA MET A 171 6.88 -5.11 -27.86
C MET A 171 7.63 -6.42 -27.65
N GLU A 172 6.95 -7.57 -27.70
CA GLU A 172 7.60 -8.89 -27.63
C GLU A 172 8.62 -9.07 -28.76
N LYS A 173 8.25 -8.71 -30.00
CA LYS A 173 9.15 -8.79 -31.15
C LYS A 173 10.33 -7.81 -31.02
N LEU A 174 10.06 -6.56 -30.67
CA LEU A 174 11.08 -5.52 -30.51
C LEU A 174 12.11 -5.91 -29.44
N THR A 175 11.64 -6.35 -28.28
CA THR A 175 12.52 -6.76 -27.17
C THR A 175 13.36 -7.98 -27.54
N SER A 176 12.79 -8.94 -28.28
CA SER A 176 13.53 -10.06 -28.84
C SER A 176 14.62 -9.63 -29.84
N GLU A 177 14.31 -8.72 -30.78
CA GLU A 177 15.28 -8.25 -31.78
C GLU A 177 16.42 -7.44 -31.14
N LEU A 178 16.12 -6.67 -30.10
CA LEU A 178 17.11 -5.91 -29.35
C LEU A 178 17.89 -6.74 -28.31
N THR A 179 17.60 -8.05 -28.18
CA THR A 179 18.15 -8.92 -27.11
C THR A 179 17.95 -8.30 -25.71
N LEU A 180 16.82 -7.61 -25.54
CA LEU A 180 16.43 -6.86 -24.37
C LEU A 180 15.48 -7.69 -23.51
N LYS A 181 15.74 -7.85 -22.22
CA LYS A 181 14.80 -8.53 -21.34
C LYS A 181 13.67 -7.59 -20.94
N HIS A 182 12.42 -8.05 -21.08
CA HIS A 182 11.26 -7.28 -20.70
C HIS A 182 10.57 -7.87 -19.47
N HIS A 183 10.63 -7.12 -18.36
CA HIS A 183 9.93 -7.44 -17.12
C HIS A 183 8.65 -6.62 -17.03
N ILE A 184 7.51 -7.31 -17.10
CA ILE A 184 6.20 -6.70 -16.89
C ILE A 184 5.83 -6.84 -15.41
N ALA A 185 5.63 -5.72 -14.73
CA ALA A 185 5.18 -5.72 -13.35
C ALA A 185 3.81 -6.38 -13.24
N THR A 186 3.69 -7.40 -12.40
CA THR A 186 2.39 -7.94 -12.01
C THR A 186 1.67 -6.90 -11.15
N ALA A 187 0.34 -6.81 -11.25
CA ALA A 187 -0.49 -5.81 -10.55
C ALA A 187 -0.31 -5.72 -9.01
N TYR A 188 0.44 -6.65 -8.41
CA TYR A 188 0.70 -6.74 -6.96
C TYR A 188 2.15 -6.39 -6.55
N HIS A 189 3.03 -5.95 -7.45
CA HIS A 189 4.40 -5.50 -7.13
C HIS A 189 4.59 -3.97 -7.28
N PRO A 190 3.95 -3.13 -6.44
CA PRO A 190 4.15 -1.67 -6.46
C PRO A 190 5.59 -1.25 -6.13
N GLN A 191 6.42 -2.16 -5.60
CA GLN A 191 7.81 -1.90 -5.24
C GLN A 191 8.73 -1.77 -6.46
N SER A 192 8.47 -2.49 -7.57
CA SER A 192 9.28 -2.37 -8.80
C SER A 192 9.01 -1.09 -9.57
N SER A 193 7.80 -0.52 -9.46
CA SER A 193 7.40 0.72 -10.16
C SER A 193 7.65 2.01 -9.34
N GLY A 194 8.04 1.89 -8.07
CA GLY A 194 8.13 3.06 -7.17
C GLY A 194 9.20 4.09 -7.56
N ILE A 195 10.20 3.75 -8.38
CA ILE A 195 11.19 4.73 -8.88
C ILE A 195 10.56 5.60 -9.96
N VAL A 196 9.95 4.98 -10.98
CA VAL A 196 9.31 5.72 -12.07
C VAL A 196 8.09 6.51 -11.60
N GLU A 197 7.29 6.00 -10.66
CA GLU A 197 6.17 6.75 -10.08
C GLU A 197 6.63 8.04 -9.38
N ARG A 198 7.73 7.97 -8.62
CA ARG A 198 8.31 9.16 -7.96
C ARG A 198 8.92 10.13 -8.97
N ALA A 199 9.56 9.61 -10.02
CA ALA A 199 10.09 10.43 -11.11
C ALA A 199 8.95 11.17 -11.82
N ASN A 200 7.86 10.48 -12.16
CA ASN A 200 6.66 11.04 -12.76
C ASN A 200 6.07 12.17 -11.92
N GLY A 201 5.88 11.93 -10.62
CA GLY A 201 5.40 12.97 -9.70
C GLY A 201 6.32 14.19 -9.67
N THR A 202 7.65 13.98 -9.76
CA THR A 202 8.64 15.07 -9.76
C THR A 202 8.62 15.86 -11.07
N ALA A 203 8.63 15.17 -12.21
CA ALA A 203 8.53 15.78 -13.54
C ALA A 203 7.25 16.62 -13.68
N VAL A 204 6.10 16.07 -13.28
CA VAL A 204 4.81 16.80 -13.31
C VAL A 204 4.83 18.03 -12.41
N ARG A 205 5.44 17.96 -11.21
CA ARG A 205 5.55 19.13 -10.33
C ARG A 205 6.42 20.23 -10.94
N VAL A 206 7.55 19.88 -11.56
CA VAL A 206 8.42 20.85 -12.22
C VAL A 206 7.71 21.46 -13.43
N LEU A 207 7.09 20.63 -14.26
CA LEU A 207 6.36 21.07 -15.45
C LEU A 207 5.21 22.02 -15.09
N ARG A 208 4.43 21.69 -14.05
CA ARG A 208 3.35 22.55 -13.56
C ARG A 208 3.85 23.93 -13.12
N LYS A 209 4.99 24.00 -12.43
CA LYS A 209 5.58 25.27 -12.00
C LYS A 209 6.03 26.11 -13.20
N LEU A 210 6.68 25.49 -14.20
CA LEU A 210 7.10 26.17 -15.42
C LEU A 210 5.91 26.71 -16.21
N MET A 211 4.84 25.93 -16.32
CA MET A 211 3.59 26.34 -16.98
C MET A 211 2.89 27.48 -16.26
N MET A 212 2.84 27.44 -14.92
CA MET A 212 2.24 28.49 -14.10
C MET A 212 3.00 29.81 -14.26
N GLU A 213 4.33 29.78 -14.19
CA GLU A 213 5.18 30.97 -14.39
C GLU A 213 5.06 31.54 -15.81
N ALA A 214 4.90 30.66 -16.80
CA ALA A 214 4.76 31.04 -18.20
C ALA A 214 3.32 31.42 -18.60
N GLU A 215 2.36 31.35 -17.67
CA GLU A 215 0.93 31.54 -17.92
C GLU A 215 0.43 30.76 -19.15
N SER A 216 0.90 29.53 -19.33
CA SER A 216 0.71 28.76 -20.55
C SER A 216 0.24 27.33 -20.28
N ASN A 217 -0.74 26.88 -21.07
CA ASN A 217 -1.18 25.49 -21.08
C ASN A 217 -0.36 24.61 -22.04
N GLU A 218 0.63 25.18 -22.75
CA GLU A 218 1.47 24.46 -23.71
C GLU A 218 2.63 23.74 -23.00
N TRP A 219 2.30 22.62 -22.36
CA TRP A 219 3.23 21.83 -21.57
C TRP A 219 4.41 21.30 -22.39
N GLN A 220 4.19 20.93 -23.66
CA GLN A 220 5.23 20.30 -24.47
C GLN A 220 6.42 21.23 -24.72
N ARG A 221 6.19 22.55 -24.83
CA ARG A 221 7.26 23.55 -24.96
C ARG A 221 8.24 23.54 -23.79
N TRP A 222 7.77 23.16 -22.60
CA TRP A 222 8.53 23.17 -21.35
C TRP A 222 9.07 21.78 -20.95
N LEU A 223 8.73 20.73 -21.71
CA LEU A 223 9.04 19.35 -21.34
C LEU A 223 10.54 19.10 -21.16
N TYR A 224 11.35 19.47 -22.15
CA TYR A 224 12.79 19.24 -22.08
C TYR A 224 13.49 20.14 -21.05
N MET A 225 12.92 21.31 -20.76
CA MET A 225 13.38 22.13 -19.64
C MET A 225 13.08 21.45 -18.30
N ALA A 226 11.88 20.87 -18.15
CA ALA A 226 11.54 20.10 -16.96
C ALA A 226 12.45 18.88 -16.80
N GLN A 227 12.72 18.13 -17.88
CA GLN A 227 13.68 17.03 -17.88
C GLN A 227 15.08 17.49 -17.42
N PHE A 228 15.58 18.58 -17.99
CA PHE A 228 16.88 19.14 -17.61
C PHE A 228 16.94 19.50 -16.12
N LEU A 229 15.91 20.18 -15.59
CA LEU A 229 15.84 20.57 -14.19
C LEU A 229 15.76 19.36 -13.24
N VAL A 230 14.98 18.34 -13.60
CA VAL A 230 14.90 17.09 -12.82
C VAL A 230 16.26 16.39 -12.80
N ASN A 231 16.93 16.30 -13.94
CA ASN A 231 18.23 15.62 -14.05
C ASN A 231 19.42 16.42 -13.52
N SER A 232 19.27 17.74 -13.32
CA SER A 232 20.32 18.59 -12.75
C SER A 232 20.15 18.80 -11.24
N ALA A 233 19.04 18.35 -10.65
CA ALA A 233 18.80 18.47 -9.22
C ALA A 233 19.58 17.41 -8.43
N PRO A 234 20.20 17.77 -7.29
CA PRO A 234 20.81 16.82 -6.36
C PRO A 234 19.86 15.69 -5.99
N HIS A 235 20.31 14.43 -6.11
CA HIS A 235 19.50 13.27 -5.77
C HIS A 235 20.03 12.55 -4.53
N ARG A 236 19.15 12.35 -3.54
CA ARG A 236 19.53 11.80 -2.22
C ARG A 236 20.18 10.41 -2.32
N THR A 237 19.66 9.53 -3.19
CA THR A 237 20.20 8.16 -3.33
C THR A 237 21.55 8.12 -4.05
N LEU A 238 21.98 9.24 -4.65
CA LEU A 238 23.27 9.39 -5.30
C LEU A 238 24.27 10.14 -4.41
N GLY A 239 23.99 10.27 -3.11
CA GLY A 239 24.89 11.00 -2.21
C GLY A 239 24.97 12.51 -2.50
N GLY A 240 23.94 13.07 -3.13
CA GLY A 240 23.85 14.50 -3.40
C GLY A 240 24.32 14.94 -4.78
N ILE A 241 24.89 14.06 -5.61
CA ILE A 241 25.11 14.37 -7.03
C ILE A 241 23.80 14.27 -7.82
N SER A 242 23.71 15.01 -8.91
CA SER A 242 22.56 15.00 -9.81
C SER A 242 22.57 13.79 -10.76
N PRO A 243 21.42 13.36 -11.29
CA PRO A 243 21.36 12.30 -12.28
C PRO A 243 22.21 12.53 -13.53
N LEU A 244 22.28 13.78 -14.02
CA LEU A 244 23.09 14.14 -15.17
C LEU A 244 24.59 14.03 -14.87
N GLU A 245 25.02 14.46 -13.67
CA GLU A 245 26.39 14.26 -13.20
C GLU A 245 26.72 12.78 -13.17
N ALA A 246 25.86 11.97 -12.56
CA ALA A 246 26.08 10.54 -12.43
C ALA A 246 26.18 9.82 -13.79
N LEU A 247 25.53 10.36 -14.83
CA LEU A 247 25.57 9.82 -16.17
C LEU A 247 26.78 10.32 -17.00
N LEU A 248 27.05 11.62 -16.97
CA LEU A 248 28.02 12.24 -17.89
C LEU A 248 29.41 12.45 -17.29
N GLY A 249 29.57 12.30 -15.98
CA GLY A 249 30.84 12.59 -15.33
C GLY A 249 31.13 14.08 -15.09
N ILE A 250 30.20 14.96 -15.49
CA ILE A 250 30.38 16.41 -15.49
C ILE A 250 29.16 17.12 -14.89
N SER A 251 29.40 18.21 -14.16
CA SER A 251 28.34 19.05 -13.61
C SER A 251 27.59 19.80 -14.73
N PRO A 252 26.24 19.70 -14.81
CA PRO A 252 25.47 20.51 -15.73
C PRO A 252 25.75 21.98 -15.50
N ARG A 253 25.93 22.72 -16.58
CA ARG A 253 25.92 24.18 -16.51
C ARG A 253 24.52 24.64 -16.20
N HIS A 254 24.35 25.33 -15.08
CA HIS A 254 23.07 25.95 -14.75
C HIS A 254 22.81 27.11 -15.72
N LEU A 255 21.58 27.28 -16.17
CA LEU A 255 21.20 28.29 -17.20
C LEU A 255 21.59 29.73 -16.84
N LYS A 256 21.79 30.01 -15.54
CA LYS A 256 22.12 31.34 -15.00
C LYS A 256 23.56 31.47 -14.49
N THR A 257 24.38 30.43 -14.57
CA THR A 257 25.78 30.52 -14.12
C THR A 257 26.68 31.07 -15.25
N PRO A 258 27.49 32.11 -14.99
CA PRO A 258 28.43 32.66 -15.96
C PRO A 258 29.38 31.58 -16.50
N ARG A 259 29.77 31.72 -17.76
CA ARG A 259 30.72 30.83 -18.41
C ARG A 259 32.12 31.16 -17.87
N SER A 260 32.59 30.39 -16.89
CA SER A 260 33.98 30.44 -16.46
C SER A 260 34.80 29.46 -17.29
N TYR A 261 35.95 29.90 -17.83
CA TYR A 261 36.93 28.98 -18.39
C TYR A 261 37.43 28.09 -17.26
N THR A 262 37.15 26.79 -17.37
CA THR A 262 37.67 25.82 -16.42
C THR A 262 39.11 25.53 -16.80
N ASP A 263 40.03 25.87 -15.91
CA ASP A 263 41.43 25.48 -16.01
C ASP A 263 41.55 23.94 -16.18
N PRO A 264 42.33 23.42 -17.16
CA PRO A 264 42.45 21.99 -17.42
C PRO A 264 42.81 21.14 -16.19
N GLU A 265 43.63 21.64 -15.26
CA GLU A 265 43.97 20.91 -14.03
C GLU A 265 42.77 20.81 -13.08
N ARG A 266 41.99 21.88 -12.95
CA ARG A 266 40.74 21.87 -12.18
C ARG A 266 39.71 20.93 -12.79
N ALA A 267 39.61 20.90 -14.13
CA ALA A 267 38.71 19.98 -14.83
C ALA A 267 39.12 18.51 -14.60
N SER A 268 40.42 18.22 -14.67
CA SER A 268 40.96 16.87 -14.41
C SER A 268 40.74 16.43 -12.96
N THR A 269 40.97 17.33 -12.00
CA THR A 269 40.73 17.08 -10.58
C THR A 269 39.25 16.82 -10.30
N ALA A 270 38.37 17.64 -10.86
CA ALA A 270 36.91 17.47 -10.71
C ALA A 270 36.43 16.14 -11.30
N LEU A 271 36.95 15.75 -12.47
CA LEU A 271 36.66 14.46 -13.08
C LEU A 271 37.13 13.29 -12.20
N ALA A 272 38.35 13.37 -11.65
CA ALA A 272 38.87 12.35 -10.74
C ALA A 272 38.01 12.19 -9.48
N SER A 273 37.64 13.31 -8.83
CA SER A 273 36.73 13.30 -7.68
C SER A 273 35.34 12.75 -8.04
N HIS A 274 34.86 13.03 -9.26
CA HIS A 274 33.60 12.51 -9.75
C HIS A 274 33.65 10.98 -9.95
N ILE A 275 34.72 10.47 -10.59
CA ILE A 275 34.93 9.03 -10.77
C ILE A 275 34.97 8.32 -9.41
N GLU A 276 35.61 8.92 -8.41
CA GLU A 276 35.64 8.39 -7.05
C GLU A 276 34.23 8.36 -6.41
N ALA A 277 33.43 9.42 -6.59
CA ALA A 277 32.05 9.47 -6.12
C ALA A 277 31.18 8.39 -6.77
N LEU A 278 31.30 8.19 -8.09
CA LEU A 278 30.65 7.09 -8.80
C LEU A 278 31.12 5.73 -8.29
N GLY A 279 32.42 5.58 -8.01
CA GLY A 279 32.98 4.37 -7.40
C GLY A 279 32.30 4.03 -6.07
N ARG A 280 32.06 5.03 -5.21
CA ARG A 280 31.32 4.85 -3.95
C ARG A 280 29.87 4.44 -4.20
N ILE A 281 29.17 5.09 -5.12
CA ILE A 281 27.77 4.75 -5.45
C ILE A 281 27.68 3.33 -6.02
N ARG A 282 28.63 2.93 -6.87
CA ARG A 282 28.74 1.56 -7.40
C ARG A 282 28.98 0.55 -6.30
N ALA A 283 29.89 0.82 -5.36
CA ALA A 283 30.17 -0.08 -4.24
C ALA A 283 28.92 -0.29 -3.35
N LEU A 284 28.21 0.79 -3.03
CA LEU A 284 26.95 0.72 -2.28
C LEU A 284 25.87 -0.05 -3.05
N SER A 285 25.75 0.21 -4.35
CA SER A 285 24.79 -0.49 -5.22
C SER A 285 25.10 -1.97 -5.32
N LYS A 286 26.38 -2.33 -5.46
CA LYS A 286 26.86 -3.72 -5.47
C LYS A 286 26.52 -4.42 -4.16
N HIS A 287 26.81 -3.79 -3.02
CA HIS A 287 26.47 -4.36 -1.72
C HIS A 287 24.97 -4.62 -1.58
N ALA A 288 24.12 -3.67 -1.98
CA ALA A 288 22.67 -3.84 -1.92
C ALA A 288 22.16 -4.94 -2.89
N VAL A 289 22.78 -5.08 -4.07
CA VAL A 289 22.47 -6.16 -5.03
C VAL A 289 22.91 -7.52 -4.47
N GLU A 290 24.09 -7.58 -3.83
CA GLU A 290 24.61 -8.81 -3.21
C GLU A 290 23.75 -9.24 -2.01
N GLU A 291 23.40 -8.32 -1.12
CA GLU A 291 22.46 -8.57 -0.02
C GLU A 291 21.11 -9.05 -0.55
N TYR A 292 20.59 -8.42 -1.60
CA TYR A 292 19.37 -8.87 -2.26
C TYR A 292 19.50 -10.29 -2.81
N ASN A 293 20.55 -10.58 -3.57
CA ASN A 293 20.76 -11.90 -4.16
C ASN A 293 21.02 -12.96 -3.09
N ALA A 294 21.67 -12.61 -1.99
CA ALA A 294 21.87 -13.49 -0.84
C ALA A 294 20.54 -13.76 -0.12
N ALA A 295 19.70 -12.74 0.09
CA ALA A 295 18.35 -12.91 0.62
C ALA A 295 17.50 -13.79 -0.32
N LYS A 296 17.53 -13.52 -1.64
CA LYS A 296 16.84 -14.33 -2.65
C LYS A 296 17.28 -15.79 -2.64
N ARG A 297 18.60 -16.06 -2.57
CA ARG A 297 19.16 -17.42 -2.50
C ARG A 297 18.81 -18.16 -1.22
N ARG A 298 18.78 -17.46 -0.08
CA ARG A 298 18.33 -18.00 1.20
C ARG A 298 16.84 -18.35 1.20
N GLY A 299 16.08 -17.92 0.18
CA GLY A 299 14.63 -17.95 0.23
C GLY A 299 14.08 -16.98 1.28
N ASP A 300 14.90 -16.01 1.73
CA ASP A 300 14.50 -14.82 2.49
C ASP A 300 13.74 -13.89 1.54
N HIS A 301 12.68 -14.39 0.95
CA HIS A 301 11.49 -13.57 0.93
C HIS A 301 11.23 -13.33 2.41
N PHE A 302 10.98 -12.11 2.84
CA PHE A 302 10.13 -11.96 4.02
C PHE A 302 8.72 -12.44 3.62
N LYS A 303 8.59 -13.74 3.31
CA LYS A 303 7.62 -14.59 3.92
C LYS A 303 7.71 -14.25 5.42
N THR A 304 6.91 -13.27 5.83
CA THR A 304 5.98 -13.62 6.89
C THR A 304 5.19 -14.81 6.35
N THR A 305 5.80 -16.01 6.35
CA THR A 305 5.06 -17.26 6.39
C THR A 305 4.56 -17.31 7.80
N HIS A 306 3.64 -16.38 8.11
CA HIS A 306 2.62 -16.68 9.06
C HIS A 306 1.98 -17.94 8.51
N ARG A 307 2.38 -19.08 9.09
CA ARG A 307 1.91 -20.38 8.64
C ARG A 307 0.51 -20.47 9.18
N TRP A 308 -0.44 -20.04 8.34
CA TRP A 308 -1.83 -19.92 8.72
C TRP A 308 -2.32 -21.21 9.33
N LYS A 309 -2.70 -21.13 10.59
CA LYS A 309 -3.30 -22.25 11.27
C LYS A 309 -4.76 -22.32 10.85
N PRO A 310 -5.32 -23.53 10.69
CA PRO A 310 -6.77 -23.67 10.72
C PRO A 310 -7.27 -22.90 11.96
N HIS A 311 -8.44 -22.27 11.88
CA HIS A 311 -9.07 -21.47 12.96
C HIS A 311 -8.63 -19.99 13.05
N GLU A 312 -7.58 -19.55 12.36
CA GLU A 312 -7.23 -18.13 12.32
C GLU A 312 -8.15 -17.34 11.37
N PHE A 313 -8.23 -16.02 11.60
CA PHE A 313 -8.96 -15.09 10.76
C PHE A 313 -8.01 -14.27 9.88
N ALA A 314 -8.38 -14.06 8.62
CA ALA A 314 -7.58 -13.34 7.65
C ALA A 314 -8.40 -12.31 6.89
N PHE A 315 -7.91 -11.08 6.81
CA PHE A 315 -8.32 -10.12 5.80
C PHE A 315 -7.71 -10.48 4.45
N ILE A 316 -8.41 -10.14 3.38
CA ILE A 316 -8.03 -10.39 1.99
C ILE A 316 -7.81 -9.05 1.29
N ILE A 317 -6.68 -8.95 0.58
CA ILE A 317 -6.44 -7.87 -0.39
C ILE A 317 -7.25 -8.18 -1.66
N PRO A 318 -8.25 -7.35 -2.03
CA PRO A 318 -9.06 -7.55 -3.24
C PRO A 318 -8.20 -7.62 -4.49
N SER A 319 -8.63 -8.40 -5.48
CA SER A 319 -7.85 -8.57 -6.72
C SER A 319 -7.92 -7.35 -7.63
N ARG A 320 -9.01 -6.59 -7.56
CA ARG A 320 -9.20 -5.32 -8.29
C ARG A 320 -8.93 -4.16 -7.35
N LYS A 321 -8.47 -3.04 -7.91
CA LYS A 321 -8.28 -1.79 -7.15
C LYS A 321 -9.64 -1.39 -6.53
N PRO A 322 -9.70 -1.11 -5.22
CA PRO A 322 -10.93 -0.67 -4.58
C PRO A 322 -11.41 0.63 -5.24
N GLN A 323 -12.74 0.80 -5.29
CA GLN A 323 -13.35 2.05 -5.72
C GLN A 323 -13.00 3.18 -4.73
N LYS A 324 -13.08 4.43 -5.20
CA LYS A 324 -12.85 5.60 -4.36
C LYS A 324 -13.81 5.55 -3.16
N LEU A 325 -13.29 5.70 -1.93
CA LEU A 325 -14.02 5.60 -0.65
C LEU A 325 -14.40 4.18 -0.18
N SER A 326 -14.06 3.11 -0.91
CA SER A 326 -14.25 1.74 -0.41
C SER A 326 -13.07 1.26 0.44
N PRO A 327 -13.28 0.32 1.39
CA PRO A 327 -12.21 -0.25 2.18
C PRO A 327 -11.14 -0.94 1.32
N PHE A 328 -9.89 -0.93 1.79
CA PHE A 328 -8.77 -1.58 1.10
C PHE A 328 -8.74 -3.10 1.32
N LEU A 329 -9.38 -3.57 2.39
CA LEU A 329 -9.38 -4.98 2.78
C LEU A 329 -10.79 -5.54 2.88
N ARG A 330 -10.92 -6.81 2.48
CA ARG A 330 -12.15 -7.61 2.60
C ARG A 330 -12.00 -8.67 3.69
N GLY A 331 -13.10 -9.06 4.29
CA GLY A 331 -13.19 -10.01 5.39
C GLY A 331 -13.30 -9.36 6.77
N PRO A 332 -12.95 -10.08 7.83
CA PRO A 332 -12.08 -11.26 7.83
C PRO A 332 -12.79 -12.58 7.49
N LEU A 333 -12.06 -13.53 6.89
CA LEU A 333 -12.52 -14.89 6.60
C LEU A 333 -11.81 -15.89 7.52
N LYS A 334 -12.44 -17.04 7.79
CA LYS A 334 -11.84 -18.11 8.59
C LYS A 334 -10.96 -19.01 7.74
N VAL A 335 -9.70 -19.21 8.14
CA VAL A 335 -8.79 -20.15 7.49
C VAL A 335 -9.21 -21.58 7.84
N LEU A 336 -9.43 -22.40 6.81
CA LEU A 336 -9.71 -23.83 6.93
C LEU A 336 -8.45 -24.68 6.82
N GLY A 337 -7.49 -24.26 5.98
CA GLY A 337 -6.25 -25.00 5.73
C GLY A 337 -5.63 -24.65 4.39
N ARG A 338 -4.61 -25.41 3.97
CA ARG A 338 -4.00 -25.27 2.65
C ARG A 338 -4.86 -25.87 1.54
N GLY A 339 -4.77 -25.29 0.35
CA GLY A 339 -5.28 -25.87 -0.89
C GLY A 339 -4.29 -26.87 -1.49
N GLU A 340 -4.54 -27.26 -2.74
CA GLU A 340 -3.66 -28.16 -3.52
C GLU A 340 -2.29 -27.52 -3.81
N ASP A 341 -2.26 -26.21 -4.07
CA ASP A 341 -1.02 -25.44 -4.18
C ASP A 341 -0.52 -25.06 -2.77
N PRO A 342 0.77 -25.30 -2.44
CA PRO A 342 1.36 -24.99 -1.14
C PRO A 342 1.30 -23.50 -0.73
N ASN A 343 1.10 -22.59 -1.69
CA ASN A 343 0.99 -21.14 -1.45
C ASN A 343 -0.47 -20.65 -1.43
N VAL A 344 -1.45 -21.51 -1.69
CA VAL A 344 -2.89 -21.17 -1.69
C VAL A 344 -3.56 -21.75 -0.45
N TYR A 345 -4.42 -20.95 0.18
CA TYR A 345 -5.20 -21.34 1.36
C TYR A 345 -6.69 -21.36 1.03
N ARG A 346 -7.41 -22.25 1.70
CA ARG A 346 -8.87 -22.34 1.71
C ARG A 346 -9.42 -21.50 2.86
N LEU A 347 -10.20 -20.48 2.54
CA LEU A 347 -10.84 -19.62 3.52
C LEU A 347 -12.36 -19.73 3.39
N LYS A 348 -13.07 -19.70 4.51
CA LYS A 348 -14.53 -19.68 4.58
C LYS A 348 -15.01 -18.27 4.91
N ASP A 349 -15.89 -17.75 4.07
CA ASP A 349 -16.64 -16.54 4.35
C ASP A 349 -17.55 -16.76 5.57
N LEU A 350 -17.47 -15.86 6.55
CA LEU A 350 -18.23 -15.98 7.79
C LEU A 350 -19.72 -15.75 7.57
N ILE A 351 -20.08 -15.00 6.54
CA ILE A 351 -21.45 -14.61 6.20
C ILE A 351 -22.01 -15.59 5.17
N THR A 352 -21.50 -15.56 3.94
CA THR A 352 -22.03 -16.37 2.83
C THR A 352 -21.73 -17.87 2.96
N LYS A 353 -20.90 -18.26 3.92
CA LYS A 353 -20.38 -19.62 4.15
C LYS A 353 -19.61 -20.21 2.95
N LYS A 354 -19.40 -19.44 1.87
CA LYS A 354 -18.68 -19.88 0.67
C LYS A 354 -17.20 -20.08 0.98
N VAL A 355 -16.61 -21.10 0.35
CA VAL A 355 -15.18 -21.37 0.44
C VAL A 355 -14.47 -20.74 -0.75
N VAL A 356 -13.46 -19.93 -0.48
CA VAL A 356 -12.63 -19.26 -1.48
C VAL A 356 -11.17 -19.69 -1.35
N HIS A 357 -10.45 -19.69 -2.47
CA HIS A 357 -9.03 -20.04 -2.54
C HIS A 357 -8.21 -18.77 -2.74
N ILE A 358 -7.32 -18.46 -1.79
CA ILE A 358 -6.57 -17.21 -1.77
C ILE A 358 -5.08 -17.51 -1.61
N HIS A 359 -4.25 -16.86 -2.43
CA HIS A 359 -2.81 -16.92 -2.30
C HIS A 359 -2.37 -16.27 -0.97
N GLY A 360 -1.44 -16.89 -0.25
CA GLY A 360 -1.01 -16.46 1.09
C GLY A 360 -0.52 -15.01 1.17
N GLU A 361 0.04 -14.47 0.08
CA GLU A 361 0.49 -13.08 0.00
C GLU A 361 -0.65 -12.05 -0.02
N ARG A 362 -1.88 -12.48 -0.34
CA ARG A 362 -3.08 -11.64 -0.31
C ARG A 362 -3.82 -11.73 1.03
N MET A 363 -3.28 -12.48 2.00
CA MET A 363 -3.88 -12.67 3.31
C MET A 363 -3.14 -11.84 4.37
N ILE A 364 -3.90 -11.21 5.26
CA ILE A 364 -3.35 -10.40 6.36
C ILE A 364 -4.01 -10.83 7.65
N ALA A 365 -3.20 -11.08 8.68
CA ALA A 365 -3.69 -11.57 9.96
C ALA A 365 -4.73 -10.60 10.54
N ALA A 366 -5.88 -11.14 10.93
CA ALA A 366 -6.91 -10.44 11.67
C ALA A 366 -6.90 -10.99 13.10
N PRO A 367 -6.11 -10.39 14.03
CA PRO A 367 -6.03 -10.83 15.41
C PRO A 367 -7.26 -10.33 16.19
N VAL A 368 -8.42 -10.87 15.85
CA VAL A 368 -9.73 -10.45 16.37
C VAL A 368 -10.48 -11.66 16.91
N SER A 369 -11.34 -11.44 17.90
CA SER A 369 -12.22 -12.50 18.43
C SER A 369 -13.21 -12.98 17.35
N PRO A 370 -13.75 -14.21 17.45
CA PRO A 370 -14.72 -14.73 16.48
C PRO A 370 -15.95 -13.84 16.28
N GLU A 371 -16.44 -13.22 17.35
CA GLU A 371 -17.57 -12.28 17.31
C GLU A 371 -17.22 -11.00 16.56
N ALA A 372 -16.05 -10.43 16.85
CA ALA A 372 -15.55 -9.25 16.14
C ALA A 372 -15.28 -9.56 14.66
N ALA A 373 -14.79 -10.76 14.35
CA ALA A 373 -14.59 -11.23 12.98
C ALA A 373 -15.91 -11.27 12.20
N LEU A 374 -16.97 -11.78 12.82
CA LEU A 374 -18.30 -11.85 12.21
C LEU A 374 -18.88 -10.45 11.95
N LYS A 375 -18.84 -9.57 12.95
CA LYS A 375 -19.24 -8.15 12.83
C LYS A 375 -18.52 -7.45 11.68
N MET A 376 -17.21 -7.68 11.58
CA MET A 376 -16.40 -7.12 10.50
C MET A 376 -16.73 -7.72 9.14
N ALA A 377 -16.95 -9.02 9.03
CA ALA A 377 -17.25 -9.68 7.76
C ALA A 377 -18.61 -9.23 7.19
N ALA A 378 -19.60 -8.98 8.04
CA ALA A 378 -20.93 -8.53 7.63
C ALA A 378 -20.92 -7.16 6.94
N LEU A 379 -20.02 -6.26 7.35
CA LEU A 379 -19.82 -4.96 6.70
C LEU A 379 -19.41 -5.08 5.21
N ASP A 380 -18.90 -6.22 4.75
CA ASP A 380 -18.58 -6.42 3.32
C ASP A 380 -19.78 -6.86 2.46
N HIS A 381 -20.88 -7.24 3.11
CA HIS A 381 -22.11 -7.71 2.47
C HIS A 381 -23.29 -6.77 2.72
N ASP A 382 -23.03 -5.58 3.28
CA ASP A 382 -24.04 -4.62 3.73
C ASP A 382 -25.07 -5.25 4.70
N GLU A 383 -24.65 -6.27 5.44
CA GLU A 383 -25.47 -6.96 6.43
C GLU A 383 -25.22 -6.35 7.84
N LEU A 384 -26.29 -6.03 8.56
CA LEU A 384 -26.22 -5.55 9.93
C LEU A 384 -26.12 -6.75 10.89
N VAL A 385 -25.16 -6.70 11.82
CA VAL A 385 -24.98 -7.74 12.83
C VAL A 385 -25.61 -7.31 14.14
N VAL A 386 -26.37 -8.19 14.76
CA VAL A 386 -26.91 -7.98 16.10
C VAL A 386 -25.78 -7.97 17.13
N GLU A 387 -25.60 -6.84 17.84
CA GLU A 387 -24.68 -6.72 18.97
C GLU A 387 -25.30 -7.19 20.27
N ALA A 388 -26.53 -6.77 20.54
CA ALA A 388 -27.28 -7.19 21.72
C ALA A 388 -28.77 -6.96 21.51
N ILE A 389 -29.60 -7.68 22.27
CA ILE A 389 -31.00 -7.31 22.46
C ILE A 389 -31.08 -6.47 23.72
N LEU A 390 -31.70 -5.28 23.60
CA LEU A 390 -31.81 -4.33 24.69
C LEU A 390 -33.14 -4.45 25.43
N ASP A 391 -34.20 -4.78 24.70
CA ASP A 391 -35.57 -4.78 25.22
C ASP A 391 -36.49 -5.70 24.40
N HIS A 392 -37.67 -6.03 24.91
CA HIS A 392 -38.69 -6.81 24.19
C HIS A 392 -40.12 -6.34 24.53
N ASP A 393 -41.02 -6.40 23.55
CA ASP A 393 -42.44 -6.06 23.72
C ASP A 393 -43.34 -7.14 23.11
N LEU A 394 -43.99 -7.91 23.97
CA LEU A 394 -44.86 -9.03 23.58
C LEU A 394 -46.34 -8.67 23.45
N ARG A 395 -46.68 -7.37 23.52
CA ARG A 395 -48.09 -6.90 23.40
C ARG A 395 -48.63 -7.00 21.97
N LYS A 396 -47.75 -7.12 20.97
CA LYS A 396 -48.09 -7.24 19.55
C LYS A 396 -47.83 -8.66 19.03
N GLU A 397 -48.50 -9.04 17.95
CA GLU A 397 -48.22 -10.28 17.20
C GLU A 397 -47.79 -9.95 15.76
N PRO A 398 -46.57 -10.33 15.34
CA PRO A 398 -45.50 -10.90 16.16
C PRO A 398 -45.00 -9.91 17.22
N GLY A 399 -44.45 -10.44 18.33
CA GLY A 399 -43.81 -9.61 19.36
C GLY A 399 -42.65 -8.81 18.77
N LEU A 400 -42.17 -7.78 19.46
CA LEU A 400 -41.03 -6.97 19.02
C LEU A 400 -39.83 -7.19 19.93
N ILE A 401 -38.63 -7.17 19.36
CA ILE A 401 -37.37 -7.13 20.10
C ILE A 401 -36.59 -5.89 19.69
N LYS A 402 -35.98 -5.21 20.66
CA LYS A 402 -35.16 -4.02 20.40
C LYS A 402 -33.72 -4.45 20.19
N ILE A 403 -33.25 -4.35 18.95
CA ILE A 403 -31.95 -4.82 18.51
C ILE A 403 -30.96 -3.65 18.50
N LEU A 404 -29.87 -3.80 19.25
CA LEU A 404 -28.68 -2.98 19.09
C LEU A 404 -27.82 -3.58 17.98
N TRP A 405 -27.60 -2.82 16.91
CA TRP A 405 -26.74 -3.22 15.81
C TRP A 405 -25.27 -2.93 16.12
N ALA A 406 -24.39 -3.81 15.65
CA ALA A 406 -22.96 -3.69 15.87
C ALA A 406 -22.40 -2.40 15.26
N GLY A 407 -21.78 -1.58 16.09
CA GLY A 407 -21.20 -0.29 15.67
C GLY A 407 -22.13 0.91 15.76
N PHE A 408 -23.37 0.73 16.23
CA PHE A 408 -24.35 1.81 16.45
C PHE A 408 -24.48 2.15 17.94
N GLU A 409 -24.92 3.36 18.25
CA GLU A 409 -25.20 3.77 19.63
C GLU A 409 -26.51 3.15 20.15
N ARG A 410 -26.67 3.07 21.49
CA ARG A 410 -27.92 2.56 22.10
C ARG A 410 -29.17 3.36 21.70
N SER A 411 -28.99 4.64 21.37
CA SER A 411 -30.01 5.55 20.83
C SER A 411 -30.50 5.15 19.43
N GLU A 412 -29.66 4.44 18.66
CA GLU A 412 -29.88 4.04 17.27
C GLU A 412 -30.42 2.60 17.15
N ALA A 413 -30.68 1.92 18.26
CA ALA A 413 -31.27 0.59 18.29
C ALA A 413 -32.72 0.58 17.76
N THR A 414 -33.04 -0.36 16.87
CA THR A 414 -34.34 -0.45 16.21
C THR A 414 -35.21 -1.56 16.80
N TRP A 415 -36.53 -1.43 16.65
CA TRP A 415 -37.49 -2.47 17.05
C TRP A 415 -37.78 -3.38 15.86
N GLU A 416 -37.43 -4.65 15.98
CA GLU A 416 -37.60 -5.67 14.94
C GLU A 416 -38.64 -6.73 15.37
N PRO A 417 -39.40 -7.30 14.42
CA PRO A 417 -40.37 -8.36 14.71
C PRO A 417 -39.71 -9.66 15.16
N LEU A 418 -40.29 -10.33 16.16
CA LEU A 418 -39.91 -11.66 16.64
C LEU A 418 -40.48 -12.75 15.72
N ASP A 419 -40.08 -12.70 14.46
CA ASP A 419 -40.44 -13.64 13.41
C ASP A 419 -39.52 -14.87 13.39
N ALA A 420 -39.71 -15.76 12.41
CA ALA A 420 -38.97 -17.01 12.31
C ALA A 420 -37.44 -16.82 12.13
N GLU A 421 -37.01 -15.69 11.60
CA GLU A 421 -35.60 -15.36 11.39
C GLU A 421 -34.98 -14.82 12.70
N ASN A 422 -35.65 -13.86 13.33
CA ASN A 422 -35.16 -13.22 14.55
C ASN A 422 -35.23 -14.11 15.81
N ARG A 423 -36.06 -15.16 15.82
CA ARG A 423 -36.05 -16.19 16.88
C ARG A 423 -34.77 -17.01 16.94
N GLN A 424 -33.99 -17.03 15.86
CA GLN A 424 -32.75 -17.80 15.76
C GLN A 424 -31.51 -16.99 16.14
N LEU A 425 -31.70 -15.74 16.62
CA LEU A 425 -30.60 -14.88 17.03
C LEU A 425 -29.93 -15.42 18.28
N VAL A 426 -28.62 -15.69 18.19
CA VAL A 426 -27.78 -16.13 19.33
C VAL A 426 -27.77 -15.09 20.46
N ALA A 427 -27.93 -13.79 20.13
CA ALA A 427 -28.02 -12.72 21.12
C ALA A 427 -29.23 -12.86 22.05
N LEU A 428 -30.24 -13.64 21.65
CA LEU A 428 -31.46 -13.86 22.40
C LEU A 428 -31.24 -14.81 23.59
N ASP A 429 -30.37 -15.81 23.44
CA ASP A 429 -29.94 -16.67 24.54
C ASP A 429 -29.26 -15.85 25.65
N SER A 430 -28.40 -14.92 25.26
CA SER A 430 -27.69 -14.04 26.20
C SER A 430 -28.64 -13.05 26.87
N TYR A 431 -29.65 -12.55 26.14
CA TYR A 431 -30.67 -11.65 26.66
C TYR A 431 -31.64 -12.35 27.63
N LEU A 432 -32.02 -13.61 27.38
CA LEU A 432 -32.87 -14.38 28.29
C LEU A 432 -32.22 -14.56 29.68
N LEU A 433 -30.89 -14.61 29.75
CA LEU A 433 -30.16 -14.71 31.00
C LEU A 433 -30.15 -13.42 31.83
N THR A 434 -30.44 -12.26 31.21
CA THR A 434 -30.49 -10.97 31.91
C THR A 434 -31.88 -10.64 32.45
N LEU A 435 -32.91 -11.38 32.05
CA LEU A 435 -34.31 -11.14 32.43
C LEU A 435 -34.71 -11.78 33.77
N PRO A 436 -35.65 -11.17 34.52
CA PRO A 436 -36.29 -11.81 35.66
C PRO A 436 -37.04 -13.10 35.25
N PRO A 437 -37.19 -14.10 36.14
CA PRO A 437 -37.79 -15.40 35.82
C PRO A 437 -39.18 -15.33 35.16
N ASP A 438 -40.02 -14.39 35.62
CA ASP A 438 -41.39 -14.23 35.12
C ASP A 438 -41.45 -13.64 33.71
N GLU A 439 -40.54 -12.75 33.35
CA GLU A 439 -40.43 -12.18 32.00
C GLU A 439 -39.75 -13.14 31.04
N ARG A 440 -38.69 -13.81 31.50
CA ARG A 440 -38.00 -14.86 30.78
C ARG A 440 -38.97 -15.97 30.33
N SER A 441 -39.83 -16.47 31.23
CA SER A 441 -40.80 -17.52 30.89
C SER A 441 -41.84 -17.06 29.85
N LYS A 442 -42.21 -15.77 29.84
CA LYS A 442 -43.15 -15.22 28.84
C LYS A 442 -42.49 -15.14 27.45
N LEU A 443 -41.24 -14.73 27.39
CA LEU A 443 -40.48 -14.66 26.14
C LEU A 443 -40.15 -16.06 25.61
N GLU A 444 -39.73 -16.99 26.47
CA GLU A 444 -39.48 -18.40 26.10
C GLU A 444 -40.71 -19.11 25.54
N LYS A 445 -41.94 -18.77 25.97
CA LYS A 445 -43.19 -19.30 25.39
C LYS A 445 -43.50 -18.76 23.98
N ARG A 446 -42.89 -17.64 23.61
CA ARG A 446 -43.11 -16.96 22.32
C ARG A 446 -42.05 -17.31 21.27
N LEU A 447 -40.87 -17.74 21.70
CA LEU A 447 -39.81 -18.32 20.86
C LEU A 447 -40.24 -19.71 20.39
#